data_AF-A0A1F3BCE9-F1
#
_entry.id   AF-A0A1F3BCE9-F1
#
_cell.length_a   1.000
_cell.length_b   1.000
_cell.length_c   1.000
_cell.angle_alpha   90.00
_cell.angle_beta   90.00
_cell.angle_gamma   90.00
#
_symmetry.space_group_name_H-M   'P 1'
#
loop_
_entity.id
_entity.type
_entity.pdbx_description
1 polymer ?
#
loop_
_entity_poly.entity_id
_entity_poly.type
_entity_poly.pdbx_seq_one_letter_code
_entity_poly.pdbx_strand_id
1 'polypeptide(L)'
;MKWSTILGVTVLIALLDWFFVAYITSYGLETKVQEVALGGQRISIQLQWLPLLGIVLLSFVAWYETYYRVFPRRGIFEIDPLGRLRLVRAVVLSLALFICVMYIPYLIGSNWFWARISETGKSITQVHDFGLSLLSSVESMMRLNQLWQYSLSQILAPALMILGAWAFGRSARRQKKPR
;
A
#
# COMPACT_ATOMS: atom_id res chain seq x y z
N MET A 1 5.44 14.15 -16.01
CA MET A 1 5.38 14.09 -14.54
C MET A 1 6.77 14.40 -14.04
N LYS A 2 6.92 15.38 -13.14
CA LYS A 2 8.23 15.71 -12.57
C LYS A 2 8.65 14.53 -11.68
N TRP A 3 9.93 14.15 -11.69
CA TRP A 3 10.47 13.10 -10.81
C TRP A 3 10.05 13.28 -9.34
N SER A 4 9.82 14.54 -8.92
CA SER A 4 9.27 14.91 -7.62
C SER A 4 7.95 14.22 -7.26
N THR A 5 7.06 13.92 -8.21
CA THR A 5 5.77 13.28 -7.89
C THR A 5 5.95 11.78 -7.60
N ILE A 6 6.81 11.10 -8.37
CA ILE A 6 7.14 9.69 -8.12
C ILE A 6 7.82 9.57 -6.76
N LEU A 7 8.84 10.41 -6.53
CA LEU A 7 9.53 10.48 -5.24
C LEU A 7 8.58 10.80 -4.09
N GLY A 8 7.66 11.76 -4.26
CA GLY A 8 6.71 12.14 -3.23
C GLY A 8 5.77 10.99 -2.82
N VAL A 9 5.23 10.24 -3.79
CA VAL A 9 4.36 9.09 -3.49
C VAL A 9 5.18 7.94 -2.87
N THR A 10 6.40 7.69 -3.34
CA THR A 10 7.28 6.68 -2.74
C THR A 10 7.66 7.03 -1.31
N VAL A 11 7.98 8.29 -1.02
CA VAL A 11 8.26 8.76 0.36
C VAL A 11 7.03 8.60 1.25
N LEU A 12 5.83 8.93 0.75
CA LEU A 12 4.60 8.72 1.51
C LEU A 12 4.39 7.24 1.87
N ILE A 13 4.62 6.33 0.92
CA ILE A 13 4.53 4.88 1.16
C ILE A 13 5.60 4.42 2.16
N ALA A 14 6.83 4.92 2.04
CA ALA A 14 7.91 4.63 2.97
C ALA A 14 7.56 5.06 4.41
N LEU A 15 6.97 6.24 4.56
CA LEU A 15 6.50 6.75 5.86
C LEU A 15 5.38 5.88 6.42
N LEU A 16 4.38 5.54 5.60
CA LEU A 16 3.30 4.65 6.01
C LEU A 16 3.83 3.29 6.44
N ASP A 17 4.77 2.72 5.71
CA ASP A 17 5.35 1.42 6.04
C ASP A 17 6.19 1.48 7.33
N TRP A 18 6.98 2.55 7.50
CA TRP A 18 7.68 2.79 8.74
C TRP A 18 6.73 2.90 9.94
N PHE A 19 5.63 3.68 9.82
CA PHE A 19 4.64 3.75 10.89
C PHE A 19 4.06 2.38 11.25
N PHE A 20 3.84 1.52 10.25
CA PHE A 20 3.38 0.15 10.49
C PHE A 20 4.44 -0.71 11.20
N VAL A 21 5.72 -0.62 10.81
CA VAL A 21 6.82 -1.30 11.51
C VAL A 21 6.91 -0.83 12.96
N ALA A 22 6.83 0.47 13.21
CA ALA A 22 6.82 1.04 14.56
C ALA A 22 5.60 0.57 15.37
N TYR A 23 4.43 0.47 14.74
CA TYR A 23 3.23 -0.11 15.35
C TYR A 23 3.48 -1.57 15.75
N ILE A 24 3.79 -2.46 14.81
CA ILE A 24 3.83 -3.90 15.10
C ILE A 24 4.97 -4.29 16.07
N THR A 25 6.05 -3.53 16.09
CA THR A 25 7.13 -3.67 17.10
C THR A 25 6.66 -3.29 18.50
N SER A 26 5.86 -2.24 18.64
CA SER A 26 5.27 -1.88 19.94
C SER A 26 4.27 -2.93 20.47
N TYR A 27 3.67 -3.72 19.57
CA TYR A 27 2.76 -4.82 19.90
C TYR A 27 3.42 -6.20 19.96
N GLY A 28 4.76 -6.27 20.07
CA GLY A 28 5.48 -7.49 20.42
C GLY A 28 6.20 -8.19 19.26
N LEU A 29 6.39 -7.54 18.11
CA LEU A 29 7.31 -8.06 17.09
C LEU A 29 8.75 -7.99 17.61
N GLU A 30 9.41 -9.15 17.72
CA GLU A 30 10.81 -9.24 18.13
C GLU A 30 11.75 -8.53 17.14
N THR A 31 12.59 -7.65 17.66
CA THR A 31 13.60 -6.97 16.86
C THR A 31 14.84 -7.86 16.73
N LYS A 32 14.98 -8.52 15.57
CA LYS A 32 16.17 -9.32 15.26
C LYS A 32 17.18 -8.47 14.50
N VAL A 33 18.39 -8.43 15.02
CA VAL A 33 19.54 -7.76 14.39
C VAL A 33 20.43 -8.81 13.76
N GLN A 34 20.85 -8.58 12.53
CA GLN A 34 21.83 -9.40 11.84
C GLN A 34 23.04 -8.56 11.49
N GLU A 35 24.21 -9.06 11.89
CA GLU A 35 25.48 -8.47 11.53
C GLU A 35 25.86 -8.91 10.12
N VAL A 36 26.07 -7.93 9.24
CA VAL A 36 26.57 -8.13 7.89
C VAL A 36 27.99 -7.58 7.86
N ALA A 37 28.98 -8.44 7.56
CA ALA A 37 30.35 -8.02 7.38
C ALA A 37 30.58 -7.58 5.92
N LEU A 38 30.86 -6.30 5.71
CA LEU A 38 31.18 -5.72 4.40
C LEU A 38 32.58 -5.10 4.48
N GLY A 39 33.54 -5.68 3.77
CA GLY A 39 34.89 -5.12 3.63
C GLY A 39 35.61 -4.83 4.96
N GLY A 40 35.40 -5.66 5.99
CA GLY A 40 36.00 -5.49 7.33
C GLY A 40 35.18 -4.67 8.32
N GLN A 41 34.11 -3.99 7.88
CA GLN A 41 33.16 -3.32 8.77
C GLN A 41 31.97 -4.24 9.08
N ARG A 42 31.60 -4.33 10.36
CA ARG A 42 30.40 -5.05 10.81
C ARG A 42 29.24 -4.07 10.88
N ILE A 43 28.26 -4.23 10.00
CA ILE A 43 27.06 -3.39 9.96
C ILE A 43 25.91 -4.21 10.55
N SER A 44 25.33 -3.71 11.64
CA SER A 44 24.16 -4.31 12.27
C SER A 44 22.87 -3.81 11.60
N ILE A 45 22.14 -4.68 10.92
CA ILE A 45 20.88 -4.35 10.25
C ILE A 45 19.74 -5.06 10.98
N GLN A 46 18.69 -4.34 11.37
CA GLN A 46 17.50 -5.00 11.91
C GLN A 46 16.67 -5.57 10.75
N LEU A 47 16.32 -6.86 10.82
CA LEU A 47 15.68 -7.58 9.71
C LEU A 47 14.37 -6.93 9.24
N GLN A 48 13.63 -6.31 10.16
CA GLN A 48 12.38 -5.61 9.87
C GLN A 48 12.51 -4.40 8.94
N TRP A 49 13.72 -3.86 8.73
CA TRP A 49 13.93 -2.79 7.73
C TRP A 49 14.07 -3.33 6.31
N LEU A 50 14.34 -4.64 6.16
CA LEU A 50 14.58 -5.22 4.85
C LEU A 50 13.32 -5.21 3.97
N PRO A 51 12.13 -5.62 4.46
CA PRO A 51 10.89 -5.50 3.70
C PRO A 51 10.53 -4.05 3.38
N LEU A 52 10.82 -3.11 4.28
CA LEU A 52 10.59 -1.69 4.06
C LEU A 52 11.37 -1.16 2.86
N LEU A 53 12.66 -1.49 2.77
CA LEU A 53 13.47 -1.16 1.59
C LEU A 53 12.91 -1.81 0.32
N GLY A 54 12.43 -3.05 0.43
CA GLY A 54 11.75 -3.74 -0.66
C GLY A 54 10.51 -2.99 -1.16
N ILE A 55 9.65 -2.53 -0.24
CA ILE A 55 8.44 -1.75 -0.58
C ILE A 55 8.81 -0.42 -1.22
N VAL A 56 9.86 0.26 -0.75
CA VAL A 56 10.35 1.51 -1.36
C VAL A 56 10.77 1.28 -2.81
N LEU A 57 11.55 0.24 -3.08
CA LEU A 57 11.99 -0.11 -4.43
C LEU A 57 10.80 -0.50 -5.32
N LEU A 58 9.90 -1.36 -4.82
CA LEU A 58 8.70 -1.78 -5.54
C LEU A 58 7.79 -0.61 -5.87
N SER A 59 7.58 0.31 -4.92
CA SER A 59 6.82 1.53 -5.12
C SER A 59 7.43 2.39 -6.23
N PHE A 60 8.74 2.63 -6.17
CA PHE A 60 9.44 3.42 -7.18
C PHE A 60 9.28 2.83 -8.59
N VAL A 61 9.50 1.53 -8.73
CA VAL A 61 9.33 0.80 -10.01
C VAL A 61 7.87 0.84 -10.48
N ALA A 62 6.91 0.63 -9.59
CA ALA A 62 5.48 0.64 -9.92
C ALA A 62 5.01 2.00 -10.46
N TRP A 63 5.47 3.11 -9.86
CA TRP A 63 5.11 4.44 -10.32
C TRP A 63 5.82 4.84 -11.61
N TYR A 64 7.09 4.43 -11.76
CA TYR A 64 7.81 4.57 -13.01
C TYR A 64 7.06 3.88 -14.15
N GLU A 65 6.70 2.61 -14.00
CA GLU A 65 5.95 1.84 -14.98
C GLU A 65 4.57 2.44 -15.29
N THR A 66 3.81 2.79 -14.24
CA THR A 66 2.48 3.41 -14.38
C THR A 66 2.57 4.73 -15.17
N TYR A 67 3.59 5.54 -14.91
CA TYR A 67 3.80 6.79 -15.64
C TYR A 67 4.01 6.56 -17.15
N TYR A 68 4.91 5.67 -17.54
CA TYR A 68 5.18 5.39 -18.95
C TYR A 68 4.00 4.73 -19.67
N ARG A 69 3.14 4.02 -18.94
CA ARG A 69 1.90 3.44 -19.50
C ARG A 69 0.83 4.48 -19.78
N VAL A 70 0.69 5.47 -18.90
CA VAL A 70 -0.27 6.57 -19.08
C VAL A 70 0.24 7.57 -20.12
N PHE A 71 1.55 7.82 -20.15
CA PHE A 71 2.21 8.72 -21.09
C PHE A 71 3.23 7.95 -21.96
N PRO A 72 2.79 7.20 -22.99
CA PRO A 72 3.72 6.57 -23.92
C PRO A 72 4.58 7.64 -24.59
N ARG A 73 5.86 7.33 -24.86
CA ARG A 73 6.89 8.25 -25.44
C ARG A 73 6.56 8.86 -26.83
N ARG A 74 5.29 8.86 -27.26
CA ARG A 74 4.84 9.42 -28.54
C ARG A 74 4.49 10.89 -28.39
N GLY A 75 5.43 11.73 -28.81
CA GLY A 75 5.19 13.12 -29.15
C GLY A 75 5.03 14.02 -27.93
N ILE A 76 5.79 15.11 -27.94
CA ILE A 76 5.70 16.22 -27.00
C ILE A 76 4.38 16.95 -27.33
N PHE A 77 3.26 16.37 -26.98
CA PHE A 77 2.00 17.09 -26.89
C PHE A 77 1.73 17.31 -25.41
N GLU A 78 1.33 18.53 -25.08
CA GLU A 78 0.98 18.99 -23.74
C GLU A 78 0.32 17.88 -22.93
N ILE A 79 0.75 17.72 -21.68
CA ILE A 79 0.21 16.72 -20.75
C ILE A 79 -1.31 16.86 -20.75
N ASP A 80 -1.99 15.98 -21.49
CA ASP A 80 -3.44 15.99 -21.61
C ASP A 80 -4.02 15.95 -20.18
N PRO A 81 -4.87 16.91 -19.79
CA PRO A 81 -5.49 16.92 -18.47
C PRO A 81 -6.15 15.57 -18.15
N LEU A 82 -6.65 14.85 -19.15
CA LEU A 82 -7.16 13.49 -18.99
C LEU A 82 -6.09 12.49 -18.53
N GLY A 83 -4.88 12.56 -19.09
CA GLY A 83 -3.76 11.71 -18.70
C GLY A 83 -3.34 11.97 -17.25
N ARG A 84 -3.31 13.25 -16.84
CA ARG A 84 -3.02 13.63 -15.45
C ARG A 84 -4.09 13.10 -14.49
N LEU A 85 -5.38 13.24 -14.83
CA LEU A 85 -6.47 12.74 -14.00
C LEU A 85 -6.42 11.21 -13.85
N ARG A 86 -6.12 10.48 -14.93
CA ARG A 86 -5.96 9.01 -14.88
C ARG A 86 -4.81 8.58 -13.99
N LEU A 87 -3.68 9.26 -14.09
CA LEU A 87 -2.53 9.01 -13.24
C LEU A 87 -2.88 9.25 -11.76
N VAL A 88 -3.50 10.39 -11.44
CA VAL A 88 -3.94 10.70 -10.07
C VAL A 88 -4.92 9.65 -9.57
N ARG A 89 -5.90 9.25 -10.37
CA ARG A 89 -6.85 8.19 -10.03
C ARG A 89 -6.13 6.86 -9.74
N ALA A 90 -5.17 6.47 -10.58
CA ALA A 90 -4.40 5.25 -10.37
C ALA A 90 -3.59 5.32 -9.07
N VAL A 91 -2.94 6.46 -8.79
CA VAL A 91 -2.20 6.67 -7.54
C VAL A 91 -3.12 6.57 -6.32
N VAL A 92 -4.22 7.32 -6.31
CA VAL A 92 -5.16 7.38 -5.18
C VAL A 92 -5.77 6.01 -4.90
N LEU A 93 -6.24 5.30 -5.93
CA LEU A 93 -6.87 3.99 -5.74
C LEU A 93 -5.87 2.94 -5.27
N SER A 94 -4.65 2.95 -5.81
CA SER A 94 -3.62 1.98 -5.41
C SER A 94 -3.09 2.26 -4.00
N LEU A 95 -2.96 3.54 -3.63
CA LEU A 95 -2.60 3.96 -2.29
C LEU A 95 -3.69 3.61 -1.29
N ALA A 96 -4.97 3.78 -1.66
CA ALA A 96 -6.09 3.36 -0.83
C ALA A 96 -6.05 1.85 -0.59
N LEU A 97 -5.81 1.03 -1.62
CA LEU A 97 -5.63 -0.42 -1.48
C LEU A 97 -4.47 -0.77 -0.53
N PHE A 98 -3.32 -0.11 -0.69
CA PHE A 98 -2.17 -0.28 0.18
C PHE A 98 -2.52 0.00 1.65
N ILE A 99 -3.11 1.17 1.93
CA ILE A 99 -3.48 1.58 3.29
C ILE A 99 -4.53 0.64 3.87
N CYS A 100 -5.56 0.30 3.10
CA CYS A 100 -6.63 -0.58 3.54
C CYS A 100 -6.07 -1.92 4.01
N VAL A 101 -5.25 -2.56 3.19
CA VAL A 101 -4.69 -3.88 3.51
C VAL A 101 -3.70 -3.81 4.67
N MET A 102 -2.93 -2.73 4.75
CA MET A 102 -1.90 -2.58 5.77
C MET A 102 -2.45 -2.20 7.14
N TYR A 103 -3.57 -1.45 7.21
CA TYR A 103 -4.06 -0.89 8.48
C TYR A 103 -5.44 -1.39 8.92
N ILE A 104 -6.36 -1.74 8.01
CA ILE A 104 -7.71 -2.18 8.40
C ILE A 104 -7.68 -3.38 9.34
N PRO A 105 -6.86 -4.43 9.09
CA PRO A 105 -6.83 -5.59 9.98
C PRO A 105 -6.49 -5.25 11.43
N TYR A 106 -5.69 -4.20 11.63
CA TYR A 106 -5.20 -3.76 12.93
C TYR A 106 -6.13 -2.71 13.57
N LEU A 107 -6.79 -1.88 12.76
CA LEU A 107 -7.79 -0.91 13.23
C LEU A 107 -9.04 -1.61 13.77
N ILE A 108 -9.43 -2.75 13.19
CA ILE A 108 -10.57 -3.55 13.68
C ILE A 108 -10.32 -4.09 15.09
N GLY A 109 -9.06 -4.32 15.49
CA GLY A 109 -8.74 -4.69 16.87
C GLY A 109 -8.92 -3.54 17.87
N SER A 110 -9.13 -2.30 17.43
CA SER A 110 -9.19 -1.13 18.31
C SER A 110 -10.59 -0.90 18.88
N ASN A 111 -10.65 -0.58 20.18
CA ASN A 111 -11.90 -0.21 20.85
C ASN A 111 -12.55 1.03 20.21
N TRP A 112 -11.73 1.95 19.70
CA TRP A 112 -12.20 3.17 19.04
C TRP A 112 -12.98 2.87 17.75
N PHE A 113 -12.50 1.92 16.94
CA PHE A 113 -13.19 1.49 15.72
C PHE A 113 -14.57 0.92 16.04
N TRP A 114 -14.66 0.01 17.02
CA TRP A 114 -15.92 -0.60 17.43
C TRP A 114 -16.88 0.37 18.09
N ALA A 115 -16.37 1.31 18.90
CA ALA A 115 -17.20 2.38 19.46
C ALA A 115 -17.87 3.19 18.35
N ARG A 116 -17.12 3.54 17.29
CA ARG A 116 -17.65 4.32 16.17
C ARG A 116 -18.61 3.54 15.28
N ILE A 117 -18.32 2.26 15.00
CA ILE A 117 -19.23 1.36 14.29
C ILE A 117 -20.53 1.17 15.09
N SER A 118 -20.45 1.02 16.41
CA SER A 118 -21.62 0.89 17.28
C SER A 118 -22.47 2.17 17.30
N GLU A 119 -21.85 3.34 17.45
CA GLU A 119 -22.55 4.63 17.40
C GLU A 119 -23.27 4.85 16.07
N THR A 120 -22.59 4.55 14.96
CA THR A 120 -23.14 4.76 13.61
C THR A 120 -24.18 3.68 13.28
N GLY A 121 -23.95 2.44 13.71
CA GLY A 121 -24.82 1.28 13.50
C GLY A 121 -26.18 1.41 14.17
N LYS A 122 -26.29 2.20 15.25
CA LYS A 122 -27.59 2.56 15.86
C LYS A 122 -28.52 3.31 14.89
N SER A 123 -27.94 4.07 13.95
CA SER A 123 -28.69 4.84 12.97
C SER A 123 -28.83 4.16 11.61
N ILE A 124 -27.88 3.29 11.26
CA ILE A 124 -27.81 2.63 9.94
C ILE A 124 -27.46 1.15 10.12
N THR A 125 -28.43 0.27 9.93
CA THR A 125 -28.26 -1.19 10.06
C THR A 125 -27.21 -1.76 9.10
N GLN A 126 -27.10 -1.21 7.88
CA GLN A 126 -26.07 -1.62 6.92
C GLN A 126 -24.64 -1.45 7.44
N VAL A 127 -24.39 -0.45 8.29
CA VAL A 127 -23.06 -0.22 8.89
C VAL A 127 -22.75 -1.27 9.94
N HIS A 128 -23.77 -1.72 10.68
CA HIS A 128 -23.64 -2.81 11.64
C HIS A 128 -23.30 -4.13 10.94
N ASP A 129 -24.07 -4.50 9.90
CA ASP A 129 -23.85 -5.72 9.12
C ASP A 129 -22.50 -5.72 8.42
N PHE A 130 -22.09 -4.55 7.88
CA PHE A 130 -20.76 -4.37 7.32
C PHE A 130 -19.66 -4.61 8.37
N GLY A 131 -19.81 -4.06 9.58
CA GLY A 131 -18.87 -4.27 10.68
C GLY A 131 -18.70 -5.75 11.03
N LEU A 132 -19.79 -6.50 11.12
CA LEU A 132 -19.76 -7.94 11.38
C LEU A 132 -19.09 -8.72 10.24
N SER A 133 -19.41 -8.40 8.98
CA SER A 133 -18.77 -9.04 7.82
C SER A 133 -17.27 -8.71 7.71
N LEU A 134 -16.89 -7.50 8.11
CA LEU A 134 -15.50 -7.07 8.12
C LEU A 134 -14.72 -7.83 9.21
N LEU A 135 -15.30 -7.98 10.40
CA LEU A 135 -14.70 -8.75 11.50
C LEU A 135 -14.48 -10.20 11.10
N SER A 136 -15.49 -10.88 10.52
CA SER A 136 -15.34 -12.28 10.11
C SER A 136 -14.26 -12.48 9.04
N SER A 137 -14.11 -11.50 8.14
CA SER A 137 -13.08 -11.52 7.09
C SER A 137 -11.66 -11.34 7.65
N VAL A 138 -11.52 -10.59 8.74
CA VAL A 138 -10.22 -10.19 9.31
C VAL A 138 -9.81 -11.07 10.50
N GLU A 139 -10.75 -11.77 11.12
CA GLU A 139 -10.53 -12.61 12.30
C GLU A 139 -9.39 -13.63 12.10
N SER A 140 -9.31 -14.24 10.91
CA SER A 140 -8.22 -15.17 10.59
C SER A 140 -6.84 -14.51 10.66
N MET A 141 -6.74 -13.22 10.34
CA MET A 141 -5.48 -12.47 10.35
C MET A 141 -5.13 -12.00 11.77
N MET A 142 -6.13 -11.64 12.58
CA MET A 142 -5.93 -11.27 13.99
C MET A 142 -5.44 -12.43 14.86
N ARG A 143 -5.83 -13.67 14.55
CA ARG A 143 -5.39 -14.87 15.28
C ARG A 143 -3.94 -15.29 14.99
N LEU A 144 -3.32 -14.71 13.96
CA LEU A 144 -1.93 -15.02 13.61
C LEU A 144 -0.97 -14.39 14.62
N ASN A 145 0.23 -14.97 14.76
CA ASN A 145 1.30 -14.33 15.51
C ASN A 145 1.78 -13.04 14.81
N GLN A 146 2.46 -12.17 15.54
CA GLN A 146 2.92 -10.87 15.05
C GLN A 146 3.86 -11.01 13.83
N LEU A 147 4.67 -12.07 13.78
CA LEU A 147 5.57 -12.34 12.65
C LEU A 147 4.81 -12.62 11.35
N TRP A 148 3.75 -13.43 11.41
CA TRP A 148 2.90 -13.73 10.26
C TRP A 148 2.05 -12.53 9.86
N GLN A 149 1.51 -11.79 10.83
CA GLN A 149 0.80 -10.53 10.58
C GLN A 149 1.70 -9.55 9.81
N TYR A 150 2.92 -9.33 10.30
CA TYR A 150 3.93 -8.51 9.64
C TYR A 150 4.21 -9.00 8.22
N SER A 151 4.58 -10.28 8.06
CA SER A 151 4.98 -10.85 6.78
C SER A 151 3.87 -10.78 5.73
N LEU A 152 2.62 -11.11 6.12
CA LEU A 152 1.47 -11.05 5.21
C LEU A 152 1.13 -9.62 4.82
N SER A 153 1.15 -8.67 5.75
CA SER A 153 0.91 -7.25 5.44
C SER A 153 1.98 -6.71 4.49
N GLN A 154 3.25 -7.04 4.72
CA GLN A 154 4.39 -6.64 3.89
C GLN A 154 4.36 -7.24 2.47
N ILE A 155 3.60 -8.32 2.24
CA ILE A 155 3.44 -8.92 0.91
C ILE A 155 2.15 -8.44 0.25
N LEU A 156 1.02 -8.53 0.94
CA LEU A 156 -0.31 -8.25 0.39
C LEU A 156 -0.49 -6.77 0.06
N ALA A 157 -0.03 -5.87 0.91
CA ALA A 157 -0.17 -4.43 0.69
C ALA A 157 0.53 -3.96 -0.59
N PRO A 158 1.85 -4.23 -0.80
CA PRO A 158 2.49 -3.84 -2.06
C PRO A 158 1.98 -4.64 -3.25
N ALA A 159 1.59 -5.91 -3.10
CA ALA A 159 1.01 -6.68 -4.20
C ALA A 159 -0.29 -6.04 -4.73
N LEU A 160 -1.21 -5.68 -3.83
CA LEU A 160 -2.47 -5.03 -4.21
C LEU A 160 -2.26 -3.60 -4.71
N MET A 161 -1.27 -2.89 -4.19
CA MET A 161 -0.85 -1.59 -4.73
C MET A 161 -0.39 -1.73 -6.19
N ILE A 162 0.48 -2.70 -6.49
CA ILE A 162 1.00 -2.93 -7.84
C ILE A 162 -0.14 -3.36 -8.78
N LEU A 163 -1.02 -4.24 -8.33
CA LEU A 163 -2.19 -4.65 -9.10
C LEU A 163 -3.13 -3.48 -9.38
N GLY A 164 -3.38 -2.62 -8.39
CA GLY A 164 -4.13 -1.39 -8.56
C GLY A 164 -3.47 -0.46 -9.57
N ALA A 165 -2.16 -0.22 -9.43
CA ALA A 165 -1.42 0.68 -10.30
C ALA A 165 -1.44 0.18 -11.75
N TRP A 166 -1.30 -1.13 -11.92
CA TRP A 166 -1.39 -1.80 -13.20
C TRP A 166 -2.80 -1.77 -13.81
N ALA A 167 -3.84 -2.05 -13.02
CA ALA A 167 -5.22 -2.08 -13.48
C ALA A 167 -5.72 -0.69 -13.86
N PHE A 168 -5.48 0.31 -13.02
CA PHE A 168 -5.94 1.69 -13.22
C PHE A 168 -5.01 2.50 -14.13
N GLY A 169 -3.76 2.08 -14.32
CA GLY A 169 -2.81 2.67 -15.27
C GLY A 169 -2.99 2.21 -16.72
N ARG A 170 -3.87 1.23 -17.00
CA ARG A 170 -4.16 0.77 -18.37
C ARG A 170 -4.83 1.89 -19.18
N SER A 171 -4.14 2.34 -20.23
CA SER A 171 -4.75 3.19 -21.24
C SER A 171 -5.80 2.37 -22.00
N ALA A 172 -7.05 2.83 -22.02
CA ALA A 172 -8.09 2.25 -22.87
C ALA A 172 -7.60 2.34 -24.32
N ARG A 173 -7.12 1.22 -24.88
CA ARG A 173 -6.83 1.12 -26.31
C ARG A 173 -8.15 1.43 -27.01
N ARG A 174 -8.26 2.62 -27.61
CA ARG A 174 -9.29 2.87 -28.61
C ARG A 174 -9.14 1.75 -29.64
N GLN A 175 -10.10 0.85 -29.70
CA GLN A 175 -10.24 -0.04 -30.84
C GLN A 175 -10.32 0.88 -32.06
N LYS A 176 -9.28 0.86 -32.90
CA LYS A 176 -9.38 1.50 -34.21
C LYS A 176 -10.53 0.78 -34.91
N LYS A 177 -11.64 1.49 -35.15
CA LYS A 177 -12.65 1.02 -36.09
C LYS A 177 -11.91 0.67 -37.40
N PRO A 178 -12.03 -0.55 -37.93
CA PRO A 178 -11.60 -0.81 -39.30
C PRO A 178 -12.38 0.16 -40.21
N ARG A 179 -11.64 0.87 -41.06
CA ARG A 179 -12.22 1.65 -42.15
C ARG A 179 -12.59 0.70 -43.27
#